data_AF-A0A4W3GQC1-F1
#
_entry.id   AF-A0A4W3GQC1-F1
#
_cell.length_a   1.000
_cell.length_b   1.000
_cell.length_c   1.000
_cell.angle_alpha   90.00
_cell.angle_beta   90.00
_cell.angle_gamma   90.00
#
_symmetry.space_group_name_H-M   'P 1'
#
loop_
_entity.id
_entity.type
_entity.pdbx_description
1 polymer ?
#
loop_
_entity_poly.entity_id
_entity_poly.type
_entity_poly.pdbx_seq_one_letter_code
_entity_poly.pdbx_strand_id
1 'polypeptide(L)'
;MAEQQQFYLLLSNLLNPDNAIRKQAEEAYENITGQAKVTFLLQALRNTAAGEEVRQMAAVLMRRMLSASFEEVYPNLPTDAQNAIKTELLLGIQTEGSPNIRRKTCDIAAELSRNLIDDDGNNQWPELLKFLFESVSSQNVGLREAALHIFWNFPGIFGNQQQHYLEVIKRMLLQCMQDTENPTIRTLAARAAAAFVLANENNLPLQKHFSDMLPGILQAANDSCYQNDDSVLKSLVELADTAPKYLRPHLEATLTLSLKICADVNLQNMQRQLALEVIVTLSETASAMLRKHSNIVSQAIPQMLTMMVDLEDDENWSNSDELEDDDFDSNAVAGESALDRIACGLGGKVVLPLIKEHIMQMLQNQLVGGVGVRKGINVQNPWGVGLAVVGFND
;
A
#
# COMPACT_ATOMS: atom_id res chain seq x y z
N MET A 1 15.96 -37.90 -0.39
CA MET A 1 16.53 -37.43 0.90
C MET A 1 17.87 -36.69 0.71
N ALA A 2 18.86 -37.26 0.03
CA ALA A 2 20.14 -36.57 -0.21
C ALA A 2 20.00 -35.26 -1.01
N GLU A 3 19.25 -35.26 -2.10
CA GLU A 3 19.01 -34.06 -2.93
C GLU A 3 18.26 -32.96 -2.17
N GLN A 4 17.27 -33.33 -1.34
CA GLN A 4 16.52 -32.36 -0.52
C GLN A 4 17.41 -31.69 0.54
N GLN A 5 18.33 -32.46 1.14
CA GLN A 5 19.28 -31.91 2.10
C GLN A 5 20.25 -30.94 1.42
N GLN A 6 20.70 -31.25 0.21
CA GLN A 6 21.52 -30.35 -0.60
C GLN A 6 20.76 -29.08 -0.99
N PHE A 7 19.46 -29.19 -1.28
CA PHE A 7 18.63 -28.03 -1.58
C PHE A 7 18.47 -27.10 -0.37
N TYR A 8 18.36 -27.63 0.85
CA TYR A 8 18.36 -26.78 2.05
C TYR A 8 19.67 -26.02 2.24
N LEU A 9 20.80 -26.66 1.98
CA LEU A 9 22.10 -25.98 2.00
C LEU A 9 22.17 -24.90 0.92
N LEU A 10 21.64 -25.18 -0.28
CA LEU A 10 21.56 -24.20 -1.36
C LEU A 10 20.75 -22.96 -0.94
N LEU A 11 19.56 -23.15 -0.35
CA LEU A 11 18.74 -22.06 0.16
C LEU A 11 19.46 -21.25 1.25
N SER A 12 20.21 -21.92 2.13
CA SER A 12 21.03 -21.24 3.13
C SER A 12 22.16 -20.43 2.50
N ASN A 13 22.77 -20.91 1.42
CA ASN A 13 23.85 -20.22 0.72
C ASN A 13 23.37 -18.99 -0.06
N LEU A 14 22.10 -18.99 -0.52
CA LEU A 14 21.47 -17.79 -1.12
C LEU A 14 21.34 -16.63 -0.12
N LEU A 15 21.36 -16.92 1.17
CA LEU A 15 21.31 -15.95 2.26
C LEU A 15 22.70 -15.56 2.79
N ASN A 16 23.77 -16.10 2.21
CA ASN A 16 25.12 -15.88 2.71
C ASN A 16 25.58 -14.42 2.46
N PRO A 17 26.24 -13.76 3.43
CA PRO A 17 26.78 -12.42 3.25
C PRO A 17 27.94 -12.35 2.24
N ASP A 18 28.62 -13.48 1.97
CA ASP A 18 29.66 -13.55 0.95
C ASP A 18 29.04 -13.59 -0.47
N ASN A 19 29.29 -12.54 -1.24
CA ASN A 19 28.84 -12.40 -2.62
C ASN A 19 29.26 -13.55 -3.54
N ALA A 20 30.44 -14.14 -3.33
CA ALA A 20 30.92 -15.25 -4.17
C ALA A 20 30.09 -16.52 -3.93
N ILE A 21 29.81 -16.83 -2.65
CA ILE A 21 28.99 -17.98 -2.25
C ILE A 21 27.55 -17.77 -2.75
N ARG A 22 26.98 -16.58 -2.54
CA ARG A 22 25.62 -16.25 -2.96
C ARG A 22 25.47 -16.37 -4.48
N LYS A 23 26.38 -15.79 -5.26
CA LYS A 23 26.33 -15.86 -6.73
C LYS A 23 26.43 -17.29 -7.25
N GLN A 24 27.30 -18.11 -6.66
CA GLN A 24 27.40 -19.53 -7.01
C GLN A 24 26.09 -20.28 -6.70
N ALA A 25 25.44 -19.96 -5.58
CA ALA A 25 24.16 -20.55 -5.20
C ALA A 25 23.02 -20.09 -6.14
N GLU A 26 23.01 -18.83 -6.58
CA GLU A 26 22.07 -18.31 -7.57
C GLU A 26 22.20 -19.04 -8.91
N GLU A 27 23.42 -19.19 -9.42
CA GLU A 27 23.70 -19.94 -10.66
C GLU A 27 23.28 -21.41 -10.53
N ALA A 28 23.57 -22.05 -9.39
CA ALA A 28 23.15 -23.42 -9.13
C ALA A 28 21.61 -23.53 -9.06
N TYR A 29 20.93 -22.58 -8.44
CA TYR A 29 19.46 -22.55 -8.36
C TYR A 29 18.84 -22.38 -9.75
N GLU A 30 19.37 -21.48 -10.60
CA GLU A 30 18.81 -21.24 -11.93
C GLU A 30 18.87 -22.49 -12.82
N ASN A 31 19.92 -23.31 -12.68
CA ASN A 31 20.09 -24.55 -13.43
C ASN A 31 19.14 -25.70 -13.00
N ILE A 32 18.40 -25.56 -11.90
CA ILE A 32 17.40 -26.55 -11.47
C ILE A 32 16.15 -26.40 -12.35
N THR A 33 15.61 -27.52 -12.84
CA THR A 33 14.39 -27.52 -13.65
C THR A 33 13.19 -26.98 -12.86
N GLY A 34 12.25 -26.31 -13.53
CA GLY A 34 11.06 -25.74 -12.89
C GLY A 34 10.25 -26.79 -12.10
N GLN A 35 10.08 -27.99 -12.66
CA GLN A 35 9.36 -29.08 -12.00
C GLN A 35 10.03 -29.52 -10.69
N ALA A 36 11.36 -29.61 -10.67
CA ALA A 36 12.12 -29.95 -9.47
C ALA A 36 12.08 -28.80 -8.45
N LYS A 37 12.22 -27.54 -8.90
CA LYS A 37 12.10 -26.34 -8.05
C LYS A 37 10.79 -26.35 -7.26
N VAL A 38 9.64 -26.54 -7.93
CA VAL A 38 8.33 -26.62 -7.28
C VAL A 38 8.31 -27.64 -6.13
N THR A 39 8.80 -28.85 -6.41
CA THR A 39 8.79 -29.95 -5.44
C THR A 39 9.70 -29.64 -4.25
N PHE A 40 10.93 -29.18 -4.51
CA PHE A 40 11.90 -28.88 -3.45
C PHE A 40 11.51 -27.69 -2.58
N LEU A 41 10.96 -26.64 -3.18
CA LEU A 41 10.47 -25.44 -2.48
C LEU A 41 9.26 -25.78 -1.60
N LEU A 42 8.30 -26.57 -2.11
CA LEU A 42 7.14 -26.99 -1.33
C LEU A 42 7.55 -27.86 -0.12
N GLN A 43 8.50 -28.77 -0.30
CA GLN A 43 9.04 -29.56 0.80
C GLN A 43 9.79 -28.69 1.83
N ALA A 44 10.54 -27.67 1.38
CA ALA A 44 11.20 -26.73 2.27
C ALA A 44 10.21 -25.93 3.12
N LEU A 45 9.11 -25.48 2.52
CA LEU A 45 8.05 -24.76 3.23
C LEU A 45 7.43 -25.61 4.34
N ARG A 46 7.17 -26.89 4.06
CA ARG A 46 6.56 -27.84 5.00
C ARG A 46 7.48 -28.25 6.15
N ASN A 47 8.80 -28.17 5.96
CA ASN A 47 9.74 -28.64 6.95
C ASN A 47 9.85 -27.65 8.12
N THR A 48 8.98 -27.80 9.12
CA THR A 48 8.99 -26.96 10.33
C THR A 48 10.25 -27.14 11.19
N ALA A 49 11.06 -28.17 10.95
CA ALA A 49 12.36 -28.35 11.60
C ALA A 49 13.47 -27.55 10.90
N ALA A 50 13.25 -27.03 9.70
CA ALA A 50 14.19 -26.12 9.04
C ALA A 50 14.12 -24.72 9.67
N GLY A 51 15.24 -23.99 9.61
CA GLY A 51 15.31 -22.60 10.08
C GLY A 51 14.30 -21.71 9.35
N GLU A 52 13.72 -20.75 10.08
CA GLU A 52 12.64 -19.90 9.54
C GLU A 52 13.09 -19.11 8.30
N GLU A 53 14.33 -18.61 8.28
CA GLU A 53 14.89 -17.87 7.13
C GLU A 53 14.92 -18.71 5.85
N VAL A 54 15.26 -20.00 5.96
CA VAL A 54 15.25 -20.94 4.82
C VAL A 54 13.83 -21.14 4.30
N ARG A 55 12.86 -21.28 5.21
CA ARG A 55 11.44 -21.41 4.86
C ARG A 55 10.91 -20.13 4.21
N GLN A 56 11.32 -18.96 4.71
CA GLN A 56 10.98 -17.66 4.11
C GLN A 56 11.56 -17.52 2.71
N MET A 57 12.83 -17.87 2.50
CA MET A 57 13.47 -17.85 1.19
C MET A 57 12.76 -18.79 0.21
N ALA A 58 12.43 -20.01 0.65
CA ALA A 58 11.65 -20.94 -0.15
C ALA A 58 10.29 -20.36 -0.57
N ALA A 59 9.61 -19.65 0.34
CA ALA A 59 8.32 -19.04 0.06
C ALA A 59 8.42 -17.94 -1.02
N VAL A 60 9.42 -17.08 -0.88
CA VAL A 60 9.67 -15.97 -1.81
C VAL A 60 10.03 -16.49 -3.19
N LEU A 61 10.91 -17.50 -3.27
CA LEU A 61 11.30 -18.12 -4.54
C LEU A 61 10.14 -18.85 -5.21
N MET A 62 9.31 -19.55 -4.45
CA MET A 62 8.11 -20.21 -4.98
C MET A 62 7.15 -19.20 -5.58
N ARG A 63 6.87 -18.10 -4.87
CA ARG A 63 6.01 -17.02 -5.38
C ARG A 63 6.59 -16.39 -6.66
N ARG A 64 7.89 -16.04 -6.65
CA ARG A 64 8.57 -15.42 -7.80
C ARG A 64 8.51 -16.32 -9.03
N MET A 65 8.71 -17.63 -8.86
CA MET A 65 8.62 -18.60 -9.95
C MET A 65 7.20 -18.69 -10.52
N LEU A 66 6.17 -18.70 -9.65
CA LEU A 66 4.77 -18.68 -10.10
C LEU A 66 4.40 -17.36 -10.78
N SER A 67 5.00 -16.23 -10.41
CA SER A 67 4.75 -14.97 -11.13
C SER A 67 5.47 -14.88 -12.48
N ALA A 68 6.73 -15.34 -12.56
CA ALA A 68 7.59 -15.09 -13.71
C ALA A 68 7.57 -16.22 -14.76
N SER A 69 7.26 -17.46 -14.36
CA SER A 69 7.45 -18.65 -15.19
C SER A 69 6.28 -19.63 -15.08
N PHE A 70 5.07 -19.15 -14.76
CA PHE A 70 3.88 -20.01 -14.59
C PHE A 70 3.68 -20.93 -15.79
N GLU A 71 3.56 -20.35 -17.00
CA GLU A 71 3.26 -21.07 -18.25
C GLU A 71 4.29 -22.15 -18.59
N GLU A 72 5.55 -21.93 -18.23
CA GLU A 72 6.63 -22.90 -18.46
C GLU A 72 6.63 -24.02 -17.42
N VAL A 73 6.21 -23.73 -16.19
CA VAL A 73 6.38 -24.64 -15.05
C VAL A 73 5.10 -25.40 -14.74
N TYR A 74 4.02 -24.72 -14.39
CA TYR A 74 2.86 -25.34 -13.75
C TYR A 74 2.01 -26.18 -14.72
N PRO A 75 1.65 -25.72 -15.94
CA PRO A 75 0.89 -26.52 -16.91
C PRO A 75 1.62 -27.81 -17.33
N ASN A 76 2.97 -27.79 -17.30
CA ASN A 76 3.81 -28.93 -17.66
C ASN A 76 3.97 -29.96 -16.52
N LEU A 77 3.43 -29.70 -15.32
CA LEU A 77 3.41 -30.68 -14.24
C LEU A 77 2.32 -31.75 -14.46
N PRO A 78 2.54 -33.00 -14.01
CA PRO A 78 1.47 -33.98 -13.95
C PRO A 78 0.28 -33.47 -13.13
N THR A 79 -0.95 -33.81 -13.53
CA THR A 79 -2.18 -33.37 -12.84
C THR A 79 -2.20 -33.74 -11.35
N ASP A 80 -1.66 -34.91 -10.99
CA ASP A 80 -1.52 -35.31 -9.58
C ASP A 80 -0.59 -34.37 -8.80
N ALA A 81 0.49 -33.90 -9.41
CA ALA A 81 1.41 -32.94 -8.80
C ALA A 81 0.76 -31.55 -8.66
N GLN A 82 0.02 -31.10 -9.69
CA GLN A 82 -0.75 -29.85 -9.63
C GLN A 82 -1.76 -29.87 -8.46
N ASN A 83 -2.49 -30.98 -8.32
CA ASN A 83 -3.45 -31.17 -7.23
C ASN A 83 -2.79 -31.28 -5.86
N ALA A 84 -1.63 -31.94 -5.78
CA ALA A 84 -0.84 -32.02 -4.55
C ALA A 84 -0.38 -30.64 -4.09
N ILE A 85 0.11 -29.78 -4.99
CA ILE A 85 0.54 -28.41 -4.67
C ILE A 85 -0.63 -27.62 -4.08
N LYS A 86 -1.80 -27.64 -4.74
CA LYS A 86 -3.01 -26.97 -4.26
C LYS A 86 -3.36 -27.43 -2.84
N THR A 87 -3.40 -28.74 -2.62
CA THR A 87 -3.76 -29.33 -1.31
C THR A 87 -2.76 -28.96 -0.22
N GLU A 88 -1.46 -29.08 -0.52
CA GLU A 88 -0.37 -28.82 0.43
C GLU A 88 -0.25 -27.35 0.79
N LEU A 89 -0.53 -26.42 -0.14
CA LEU A 89 -0.56 -24.99 0.18
C LEU A 89 -1.68 -24.67 1.18
N LEU A 90 -2.89 -25.18 0.97
CA LEU A 90 -4.01 -24.96 1.89
C LEU A 90 -3.73 -25.58 3.26
N LEU A 91 -3.22 -26.81 3.30
CA LEU A 91 -2.84 -27.49 4.55
C LEU A 91 -1.70 -26.76 5.28
N GLY A 92 -0.72 -26.25 4.52
CA GLY A 92 0.37 -25.44 5.05
C GLY A 92 -0.16 -24.21 5.78
N ILE A 93 -1.07 -23.46 5.15
CA ILE A 93 -1.71 -22.28 5.77
C ILE A 93 -2.48 -22.66 7.05
N GLN A 94 -3.17 -23.81 7.05
CA GLN A 94 -3.97 -24.27 8.20
C GLN A 94 -3.13 -24.66 9.41
N THR A 95 -1.98 -25.29 9.18
CA THR A 95 -1.14 -25.88 10.23
C THR A 95 0.01 -24.97 10.65
N GLU A 96 0.29 -23.89 9.91
CA GLU A 96 1.45 -23.04 10.14
C GLU A 96 1.43 -22.36 11.51
N GLY A 97 2.53 -22.45 12.25
CA GLY A 97 2.71 -21.78 13.53
C GLY A 97 3.20 -20.33 13.42
N SER A 98 4.06 -20.02 12.44
CA SER A 98 4.62 -18.67 12.25
C SER A 98 3.67 -17.79 11.41
N PRO A 99 3.19 -16.64 11.93
CA PRO A 99 2.40 -15.70 11.15
C PRO A 99 3.12 -15.19 9.89
N ASN A 100 4.45 -15.04 9.95
CA ASN A 100 5.25 -14.56 8.82
C ASN A 100 5.27 -15.60 7.68
N ILE A 101 5.56 -16.86 8.00
CA ILE A 101 5.50 -17.95 7.00
C ILE A 101 4.09 -18.09 6.46
N ARG A 102 3.06 -18.03 7.32
CA ARG A 102 1.67 -18.14 6.90
C ARG A 102 1.29 -17.08 5.86
N ARG A 103 1.66 -15.81 6.09
CA ARG A 103 1.44 -14.72 5.12
C ARG A 103 2.15 -15.00 3.80
N LYS A 104 3.41 -15.43 3.82
CA LYS A 104 4.15 -15.76 2.60
C LYS A 104 3.53 -16.95 1.85
N THR A 105 3.02 -17.97 2.57
CA THR A 105 2.28 -19.07 1.93
C THR A 105 0.95 -18.60 1.35
N CYS A 106 0.26 -17.66 2.01
CA CYS A 106 -0.92 -16.99 1.44
C CYS A 106 -0.58 -16.22 0.16
N ASP A 107 0.57 -15.55 0.09
CA ASP A 107 1.02 -14.87 -1.13
C ASP A 107 1.22 -15.87 -2.28
N ILE A 108 1.79 -17.05 -2.01
CA ILE A 108 1.93 -18.13 -3.01
C ILE A 108 0.56 -18.63 -3.46
N ALA A 109 -0.38 -18.84 -2.53
CA ALA A 109 -1.72 -19.31 -2.85
C ALA A 109 -2.49 -18.28 -3.70
N ALA A 110 -2.40 -16.98 -3.38
CA ALA A 110 -2.99 -15.91 -4.17
C ALA A 110 -2.37 -15.85 -5.58
N GLU A 111 -1.04 -15.96 -5.69
CA GLU A 111 -0.33 -15.97 -6.96
C GLU A 111 -0.72 -17.16 -7.84
N LEU A 112 -0.76 -18.36 -7.26
CA LEU A 112 -1.19 -19.55 -7.97
C LEU A 112 -2.65 -19.39 -8.43
N SER A 113 -3.53 -18.90 -7.56
CA SER A 113 -4.94 -18.71 -7.91
C SER A 113 -5.15 -17.70 -9.03
N ARG A 114 -4.32 -16.65 -9.11
CA ARG A 114 -4.40 -15.63 -10.17
C ARG A 114 -4.16 -16.26 -11.54
N ASN A 115 -3.20 -17.19 -11.62
CA ASN A 115 -2.87 -17.90 -12.85
C ASN A 115 -3.81 -19.09 -13.15
N LEU A 116 -4.70 -19.44 -12.22
CA LEU A 116 -5.70 -20.51 -12.39
C LEU A 116 -7.10 -19.97 -12.72
N ILE A 117 -7.17 -18.75 -13.25
CA ILE A 117 -8.36 -18.22 -13.92
C ILE A 117 -8.15 -18.43 -15.42
N ASP A 118 -9.08 -19.12 -16.09
CA ASP A 118 -9.00 -19.33 -17.54
C ASP A 118 -9.46 -18.10 -18.35
N ASP A 119 -9.32 -18.18 -19.68
CA ASP A 119 -9.70 -17.11 -20.61
C ASP A 119 -11.20 -16.74 -20.53
N ASP A 120 -12.06 -17.68 -20.10
CA ASP A 120 -13.50 -17.49 -19.90
C ASP A 120 -13.83 -16.94 -18.49
N GLY A 121 -12.80 -16.71 -17.67
CA GLY A 121 -12.91 -16.23 -16.30
C GLY A 121 -13.36 -17.29 -15.29
N ASN A 122 -13.29 -18.58 -15.61
CA ASN A 122 -13.59 -19.65 -14.66
C ASN A 122 -12.39 -19.90 -13.74
N ASN A 123 -12.67 -20.04 -12.44
CA ASN A 123 -11.68 -20.43 -11.46
C ASN A 123 -11.47 -21.95 -11.47
N GLN A 124 -10.24 -22.39 -11.75
CA GLN A 124 -9.84 -23.81 -11.81
C GLN A 124 -9.42 -24.40 -10.44
N TRP A 125 -9.51 -23.59 -9.38
CA TRP A 125 -9.20 -23.95 -7.99
C TRP A 125 -10.35 -23.63 -7.02
N PRO A 126 -11.51 -24.29 -7.15
CA PRO A 126 -12.67 -24.05 -6.29
C PRO A 126 -12.42 -24.37 -4.81
N GLU A 127 -11.46 -25.25 -4.49
CA GLU A 127 -11.09 -25.58 -3.11
C GLU A 127 -10.53 -24.36 -2.36
N LEU A 128 -9.86 -23.43 -3.05
CA LEU A 128 -9.38 -22.20 -2.43
C LEU A 128 -10.54 -21.28 -2.04
N LEU A 129 -11.58 -21.17 -2.88
CA LEU A 129 -12.78 -20.41 -2.54
C LEU A 129 -13.48 -21.00 -1.31
N LYS A 130 -13.60 -22.33 -1.25
CA LYS A 130 -14.10 -23.02 -0.07
C LYS A 130 -13.26 -22.72 1.17
N PHE A 131 -11.94 -22.80 1.05
CA PHE A 131 -11.00 -22.47 2.12
C PHE A 131 -11.18 -21.03 2.62
N LEU A 132 -11.35 -20.05 1.73
CA LEU A 132 -11.58 -18.64 2.10
C LEU A 132 -12.84 -18.49 2.97
N PHE A 133 -13.99 -19.01 2.50
CA PHE A 133 -15.24 -18.85 3.22
C PHE A 133 -15.26 -19.55 4.59
N GLU A 134 -14.67 -20.74 4.67
CA GLU A 134 -14.54 -21.47 5.93
C GLU A 134 -13.58 -20.75 6.89
N SER A 135 -12.47 -20.21 6.38
CA SER A 135 -11.43 -19.56 7.18
C SER A 135 -11.87 -18.23 7.75
N VAL A 136 -12.64 -17.40 7.01
CA VAL A 136 -13.18 -16.14 7.55
C VAL A 136 -14.21 -16.38 8.65
N SER A 137 -14.93 -17.51 8.59
CA SER A 137 -15.90 -17.90 9.62
C SER A 137 -15.26 -18.65 10.81
N SER A 138 -13.94 -18.88 10.78
CA SER A 138 -13.24 -19.65 11.80
C SER A 138 -13.02 -18.86 13.08
N GLN A 139 -13.02 -19.56 14.22
CA GLN A 139 -12.61 -18.98 15.51
C GLN A 139 -11.10 -18.73 15.59
N ASN A 140 -10.31 -19.33 14.68
CA ASN A 140 -8.87 -19.11 14.62
C ASN A 140 -8.57 -17.77 13.93
N VAL A 141 -8.11 -16.78 14.71
CA VAL A 141 -7.73 -15.44 14.23
C VAL A 141 -6.79 -15.52 13.03
N GLY A 142 -5.76 -16.36 13.10
CA GLY A 142 -4.79 -16.44 12.02
C GLY A 142 -5.33 -17.10 10.74
N LEU A 143 -6.42 -17.87 10.79
CA LEU A 143 -7.10 -18.33 9.57
C LEU A 143 -7.94 -17.22 8.96
N ARG A 144 -8.61 -16.43 9.80
CA ARG A 144 -9.31 -15.22 9.35
C ARG A 144 -8.35 -14.22 8.70
N GLU A 145 -7.18 -14.00 9.29
CA GLU A 145 -6.10 -13.21 8.70
C GLU A 145 -5.65 -13.79 7.36
N ALA A 146 -5.36 -15.10 7.30
CA ALA A 146 -4.93 -15.75 6.07
C ALA A 146 -5.93 -15.56 4.92
N ALA A 147 -7.22 -15.73 5.19
CA ALA A 147 -8.24 -15.58 4.17
C ALA A 147 -8.39 -14.14 3.67
N LEU A 148 -8.38 -13.16 4.59
CA LEU A 148 -8.40 -11.75 4.22
C LEU A 148 -7.13 -11.35 3.46
N HIS A 149 -5.96 -11.94 3.80
CA HIS A 149 -4.69 -11.68 3.12
C HIS A 149 -4.68 -12.19 1.69
N ILE A 150 -5.16 -13.41 1.46
CA ILE A 150 -5.33 -13.97 0.11
C ILE A 150 -6.28 -13.11 -0.71
N PHE A 151 -7.43 -12.74 -0.13
CA PHE A 151 -8.42 -11.93 -0.83
C PHE A 151 -7.93 -10.51 -1.11
N TRP A 152 -7.19 -9.89 -0.20
CA TRP A 152 -6.51 -8.60 -0.42
C TRP A 152 -5.50 -8.67 -1.58
N ASN A 153 -4.71 -9.73 -1.66
CA ASN A 153 -3.68 -9.90 -2.69
C ASN A 153 -4.30 -10.22 -4.07
N PHE A 154 -5.39 -11.00 -4.12
CA PHE A 154 -6.13 -11.28 -5.35
C PHE A 154 -7.66 -11.15 -5.16
N PRO A 155 -8.21 -9.92 -5.25
CA PRO A 155 -9.64 -9.68 -5.09
C PRO A 155 -10.50 -10.30 -6.21
N GLY A 156 -9.90 -10.53 -7.39
CA GLY A 156 -10.54 -11.14 -8.56
C GLY A 156 -10.71 -12.65 -8.50
N ILE A 157 -10.48 -13.28 -7.35
CA ILE A 157 -10.48 -14.74 -7.17
C ILE A 157 -11.78 -15.45 -7.58
N PHE A 158 -12.90 -14.73 -7.62
CA PHE A 158 -14.19 -15.30 -7.98
C PHE A 158 -14.42 -15.40 -9.49
N GLY A 159 -13.59 -14.76 -10.31
CA GLY A 159 -13.74 -14.75 -11.77
C GLY A 159 -15.16 -14.37 -12.21
N ASN A 160 -15.75 -15.16 -13.11
CA ASN A 160 -17.11 -14.96 -13.61
C ASN A 160 -18.22 -15.24 -12.56
N GLN A 161 -17.88 -15.81 -11.40
CA GLN A 161 -18.82 -16.05 -10.29
C GLN A 161 -18.91 -14.86 -9.32
N GLN A 162 -18.14 -13.78 -9.52
CA GLN A 162 -18.12 -12.63 -8.61
C GLN A 162 -19.52 -12.08 -8.32
N GLN A 163 -20.38 -11.98 -9.33
CA GLN A 163 -21.73 -11.44 -9.17
C GLN A 163 -22.60 -12.31 -8.26
N HIS A 164 -22.37 -13.63 -8.24
CA HIS A 164 -23.10 -14.56 -7.37
C HIS A 164 -22.69 -14.39 -5.90
N TYR A 165 -21.40 -14.15 -5.65
CA TYR A 165 -20.85 -14.03 -4.29
C TYR A 165 -20.83 -12.60 -3.75
N LEU A 166 -21.29 -11.60 -4.51
CA LEU A 166 -21.13 -10.19 -4.18
C LEU A 166 -21.65 -9.81 -2.79
N GLU A 167 -22.85 -10.26 -2.43
CA GLU A 167 -23.46 -10.03 -1.11
C GLU A 167 -22.69 -10.74 0.02
N VAL A 168 -22.14 -11.93 -0.27
CA VAL A 168 -21.35 -12.69 0.70
C VAL A 168 -20.03 -11.99 0.98
N ILE A 169 -19.34 -11.52 -0.07
CA ILE A 169 -18.11 -10.72 0.04
C ILE A 169 -18.40 -9.47 0.86
N LYS A 170 -19.49 -8.77 0.55
CA LYS A 170 -19.88 -7.56 1.25
C LYS A 170 -20.09 -7.79 2.74
N ARG A 171 -20.91 -8.78 3.09
CA ARG A 171 -21.19 -9.14 4.49
C ARG A 171 -19.93 -9.55 5.24
N MET A 172 -19.07 -10.33 4.59
CA MET A 172 -17.80 -10.81 5.14
C MET A 172 -16.89 -9.64 5.54
N LEU A 173 -16.62 -8.71 4.62
CA LEU A 173 -15.75 -7.56 4.88
C LEU A 173 -16.31 -6.64 5.97
N LEU A 174 -17.62 -6.35 5.94
CA LEU A 174 -18.28 -5.55 6.97
C LEU A 174 -18.16 -6.18 8.35
N GLN A 175 -18.38 -7.49 8.47
CA GLN A 175 -18.24 -8.21 9.74
C GLN A 175 -16.81 -8.16 10.25
N CYS A 176 -15.81 -8.38 9.40
CA CYS A 176 -14.40 -8.31 9.80
C CYS A 176 -13.97 -6.89 10.21
N MET A 177 -14.47 -5.85 9.53
CA MET A 177 -14.22 -4.45 9.93
C MET A 177 -14.86 -4.09 11.28
N GLN A 178 -15.87 -4.83 11.73
CA GLN A 178 -16.51 -4.66 13.04
C GLN A 178 -15.87 -5.47 14.16
N ASP A 179 -14.80 -6.24 13.88
CA ASP A 179 -14.11 -7.05 14.88
C ASP A 179 -13.34 -6.16 15.88
N THR A 180 -13.98 -5.86 17.02
CA THR A 180 -13.39 -5.01 18.06
C THR A 180 -12.24 -5.68 18.79
N GLU A 181 -12.21 -7.02 18.82
CA GLU A 181 -11.22 -7.78 19.56
C GLU A 181 -9.89 -7.89 18.80
N ASN A 182 -9.92 -7.84 17.47
CA ASN A 182 -8.77 -8.10 16.62
C ASN A 182 -8.48 -6.91 15.66
N PRO A 183 -7.65 -5.93 16.07
CA PRO A 183 -7.31 -4.77 15.22
C PRO A 183 -6.73 -5.16 13.86
N THR A 184 -5.86 -6.18 13.81
CA THR A 184 -5.26 -6.67 12.56
C THR A 184 -6.30 -7.18 11.55
N ILE A 185 -7.38 -7.82 12.03
CA ILE A 185 -8.49 -8.26 11.18
C ILE A 185 -9.21 -7.05 10.58
N ARG A 186 -9.45 -5.98 11.36
CA ARG A 186 -10.07 -4.75 10.85
C ARG A 186 -9.21 -4.08 9.78
N THR A 187 -7.93 -3.91 10.06
CA THR A 187 -6.96 -3.33 9.12
C THR A 187 -6.93 -4.12 7.81
N LEU A 188 -6.82 -5.44 7.89
CA LEU A 188 -6.73 -6.29 6.72
C LEU A 188 -8.05 -6.34 5.93
N ALA A 189 -9.20 -6.32 6.61
CA ALA A 189 -10.50 -6.23 5.97
C ALA A 189 -10.70 -4.89 5.26
N ALA A 190 -10.26 -3.77 5.85
CA ALA A 190 -10.31 -2.46 5.22
C ALA A 190 -9.43 -2.39 3.96
N ARG A 191 -8.21 -2.94 4.02
CA ARG A 191 -7.31 -3.06 2.85
C ARG A 191 -7.90 -3.95 1.77
N ALA A 192 -8.47 -5.09 2.15
CA ALA A 192 -9.13 -5.99 1.21
C ALA A 192 -10.37 -5.35 0.55
N ALA A 193 -11.14 -4.57 1.30
CA ALA A 193 -12.28 -3.82 0.76
C ALA A 193 -11.84 -2.75 -0.24
N ALA A 194 -10.79 -1.99 0.07
CA ALA A 194 -10.20 -1.02 -0.85
C ALA A 194 -9.66 -1.70 -2.12
N ALA A 195 -8.89 -2.78 -1.98
CA ALA A 195 -8.36 -3.56 -3.10
C ALA A 195 -9.48 -4.14 -3.99
N PHE A 196 -10.58 -4.60 -3.41
CA PHE A 196 -11.74 -5.09 -4.16
C PHE A 196 -12.44 -3.98 -4.95
N VAL A 197 -12.55 -2.78 -4.38
CA VAL A 197 -13.10 -1.61 -5.08
C VAL A 197 -12.18 -1.19 -6.23
N LEU A 198 -10.86 -1.17 -6.01
CA LEU A 198 -9.86 -0.85 -7.04
C LEU A 198 -9.87 -1.87 -8.19
N ALA A 199 -9.96 -3.18 -7.89
CA ALA A 199 -10.13 -4.23 -8.89
C ALA A 199 -11.42 -4.09 -9.72
N ASN A 200 -12.37 -3.27 -9.26
CA ASN A 200 -13.64 -2.98 -9.91
C ASN A 200 -13.80 -1.47 -10.22
N GLU A 201 -12.70 -0.77 -10.52
CA GLU A 201 -12.65 0.68 -10.78
C GLU A 201 -13.68 1.19 -11.82
N ASN A 202 -14.00 0.37 -12.82
CA ASN A 202 -14.92 0.73 -13.90
C ASN A 202 -16.39 0.38 -13.59
N ASN A 203 -16.67 -0.31 -12.49
CA ASN A 203 -18.00 -0.77 -12.11
C ASN A 203 -18.66 0.18 -11.09
N LEU A 204 -19.21 1.29 -11.58
CA LEU A 204 -19.89 2.29 -10.73
C LEU A 204 -21.08 1.73 -9.92
N PRO A 205 -21.94 0.82 -10.44
CA PRO A 205 -22.95 0.17 -9.63
C PRO A 205 -22.39 -0.57 -8.43
N LEU A 206 -21.28 -1.32 -8.60
CA LEU A 206 -20.59 -2.00 -7.52
C LEU A 206 -20.03 -1.00 -6.51
N GLN A 207 -19.34 0.05 -6.96
CA GLN A 207 -18.82 1.09 -6.05
C GLN A 207 -19.93 1.70 -5.18
N LYS A 208 -21.10 2.00 -5.78
CA LYS A 208 -22.26 2.49 -5.00
C LYS A 208 -22.74 1.44 -4.01
N HIS A 209 -22.82 0.18 -4.43
CA HIS A 209 -23.27 -0.91 -3.57
C HIS A 209 -22.34 -1.14 -2.37
N PHE A 210 -21.02 -0.92 -2.52
CA PHE A 210 -20.03 -1.09 -1.45
C PHE A 210 -19.76 0.19 -0.63
N SER A 211 -20.42 1.31 -0.95
CA SER A 211 -20.12 2.61 -0.32
C SER A 211 -20.37 2.68 1.19
N ASP A 212 -21.18 1.79 1.74
CA ASP A 212 -21.44 1.65 3.18
C ASP A 212 -20.27 1.03 3.96
N MET A 213 -19.26 0.47 3.27
CA MET A 213 -18.00 0.07 3.89
C MET A 213 -17.07 1.23 4.19
N LEU A 214 -17.21 2.35 3.47
CA LEU A 214 -16.28 3.46 3.53
C LEU A 214 -16.10 4.02 4.96
N PRO A 215 -17.14 4.19 5.80
CA PRO A 215 -16.94 4.57 7.20
C PRO A 215 -16.05 3.59 7.98
N GLY A 216 -16.17 2.29 7.73
CA GLY A 216 -15.32 1.26 8.34
C GLY A 216 -13.86 1.35 7.88
N ILE A 217 -13.64 1.61 6.59
CA ILE A 217 -12.29 1.85 6.03
C ILE A 217 -11.66 3.09 6.66
N LEU A 218 -12.41 4.19 6.79
CA LEU A 218 -11.94 5.42 7.42
C LEU A 218 -11.60 5.21 8.91
N GLN A 219 -12.43 4.47 9.65
CA GLN A 219 -12.12 4.12 11.04
C GLN A 219 -10.87 3.26 11.15
N ALA A 220 -10.71 2.25 10.28
CA ALA A 220 -9.53 1.41 10.26
C ALA A 220 -8.26 2.21 9.92
N ALA A 221 -8.34 3.16 8.98
CA ALA A 221 -7.22 4.06 8.66
C ALA A 221 -6.83 4.94 9.85
N ASN A 222 -7.82 5.50 10.56
CA ASN A 222 -7.55 6.23 11.80
C ASN A 222 -6.84 5.33 12.81
N ASP A 223 -7.42 4.17 13.13
CA ASP A 223 -6.90 3.26 14.16
C ASP A 223 -5.48 2.76 13.83
N SER A 224 -5.22 2.39 12.57
CA SER A 224 -3.94 1.84 12.15
C SER A 224 -2.83 2.91 12.17
N CYS A 225 -3.15 4.16 11.78
CA CYS A 225 -2.19 5.25 11.84
C CYS A 225 -1.66 5.46 13.27
N TYR A 226 -2.54 5.46 14.28
CA TYR A 226 -2.10 5.58 15.69
C TYR A 226 -1.40 4.33 16.25
N GLN A 227 -1.27 3.28 15.45
CA GLN A 227 -0.49 2.07 15.75
C GLN A 227 0.79 1.97 14.90
N ASN A 228 1.22 3.07 14.28
CA ASN A 228 2.35 3.12 13.33
C ASN A 228 2.17 2.22 12.09
N ASP A 229 0.92 2.04 11.64
CA ASP A 229 0.60 1.30 10.42
C ASP A 229 -0.11 2.22 9.41
N ASP A 230 0.62 2.59 8.36
CA ASP A 230 0.18 3.45 7.27
C ASP A 230 -0.52 2.70 6.12
N SER A 231 -0.70 1.38 6.26
CA SER A 231 -1.12 0.53 5.14
C SER A 231 -2.54 0.79 4.64
N VAL A 232 -3.49 1.12 5.53
CA VAL A 232 -4.86 1.50 5.12
C VAL A 232 -4.88 2.91 4.54
N LEU A 233 -3.99 3.80 5.02
CA LEU A 233 -3.87 5.15 4.50
C LEU A 233 -3.34 5.14 3.06
N LYS A 234 -2.36 4.28 2.76
CA LYS A 234 -1.93 3.99 1.37
C LYS A 234 -3.10 3.52 0.50
N SER A 235 -3.93 2.61 1.00
CA SER A 235 -5.15 2.20 0.29
C SER A 235 -6.15 3.34 0.08
N LEU A 236 -6.23 4.33 0.97
CA LEU A 236 -7.06 5.52 0.77
C LEU A 236 -6.49 6.44 -0.33
N VAL A 237 -5.17 6.59 -0.41
CA VAL A 237 -4.51 7.32 -1.50
C VAL A 237 -4.80 6.64 -2.85
N GLU A 238 -4.65 5.31 -2.93
CA GLU A 238 -4.99 4.54 -4.14
C GLU A 238 -6.47 4.71 -4.54
N LEU A 239 -7.39 4.70 -3.57
CA LEU A 239 -8.82 4.96 -3.83
C LEU A 239 -9.07 6.39 -4.35
N ALA A 240 -8.36 7.39 -3.81
CA ALA A 240 -8.44 8.78 -4.27
C ALA A 240 -7.89 8.94 -5.69
N ASP A 241 -6.86 8.19 -6.05
CA ASP A 241 -6.25 8.23 -7.37
C ASP A 241 -7.12 7.54 -8.42
N THR A 242 -7.38 6.25 -8.21
CA THR A 242 -7.97 5.37 -9.23
C THR A 242 -9.51 5.38 -9.21
N ALA A 243 -10.13 5.44 -8.02
CA ALA A 243 -11.58 5.32 -7.85
C ALA A 243 -12.23 6.47 -7.03
N PRO A 244 -11.94 7.76 -7.29
CA PRO A 244 -12.35 8.86 -6.40
C PRO A 244 -13.86 9.01 -6.24
N LYS A 245 -14.65 8.54 -7.22
CA LYS A 245 -16.12 8.58 -7.15
C LYS A 245 -16.68 7.67 -6.04
N TYR A 246 -15.97 6.62 -5.66
CA TYR A 246 -16.32 5.77 -4.52
C TYR A 246 -16.32 6.56 -3.21
N LEU A 247 -15.43 7.54 -3.06
CA LEU A 247 -15.32 8.37 -1.85
C LEU A 247 -16.47 9.38 -1.71
N ARG A 248 -17.21 9.67 -2.79
CA ARG A 248 -18.24 10.72 -2.84
C ARG A 248 -19.28 10.68 -1.70
N PRO A 249 -19.84 9.52 -1.30
CA PRO A 249 -20.88 9.49 -0.26
C PRO A 249 -20.38 9.92 1.12
N HIS A 250 -19.07 9.79 1.40
CA HIS A 250 -18.45 10.14 2.67
C HIS A 250 -17.27 11.10 2.50
N LEU A 251 -17.27 11.91 1.43
CA LEU A 251 -16.11 12.74 1.07
C LEU A 251 -15.72 13.72 2.17
N GLU A 252 -16.68 14.38 2.82
CA GLU A 252 -16.41 15.26 3.97
C GLU A 252 -15.67 14.50 5.08
N ALA A 253 -16.09 13.27 5.40
CA ALA A 253 -15.46 12.46 6.44
C ALA A 253 -14.05 12.00 6.03
N THR A 254 -13.86 11.62 4.77
CA THR A 254 -12.54 11.29 4.22
C THR A 254 -11.59 12.49 4.35
N LEU A 255 -12.00 13.65 3.86
CA LEU A 255 -11.20 14.88 3.90
C LEU A 255 -10.92 15.35 5.34
N THR A 256 -11.91 15.26 6.23
CA THR A 256 -11.74 15.61 7.65
C THR A 256 -10.73 14.69 8.33
N LEU A 257 -10.77 13.37 8.05
CA LEU A 257 -9.81 12.42 8.59
C LEU A 257 -8.40 12.68 8.07
N SER A 258 -8.25 12.87 6.75
CA SER A 258 -6.97 13.21 6.12
C SER A 258 -6.35 14.46 6.75
N LEU A 259 -7.15 15.51 6.94
CA LEU A 259 -6.69 16.74 7.57
C LEU A 259 -6.30 16.52 9.05
N LYS A 260 -7.09 15.75 9.80
CA LYS A 260 -6.78 15.40 11.20
C LYS A 260 -5.44 14.70 11.32
N ILE A 261 -5.20 13.67 10.50
CA ILE A 261 -3.94 12.89 10.53
C ILE A 261 -2.76 13.76 10.10
N CYS A 262 -2.90 14.56 9.04
CA CYS A 262 -1.88 15.48 8.55
C CYS A 262 -1.44 16.50 9.65
N ALA A 263 -2.40 17.03 10.40
CA ALA A 263 -2.17 18.03 11.43
C ALA A 263 -1.62 17.47 12.76
N ASP A 264 -1.63 16.15 12.96
CA ASP A 264 -1.19 15.53 14.21
C ASP A 264 0.33 15.37 14.24
N VAL A 265 1.00 16.31 14.90
CA VAL A 265 2.46 16.33 15.06
C VAL A 265 3.04 15.16 15.86
N ASN A 266 2.19 14.31 16.48
CA ASN A 266 2.64 13.11 17.18
C ASN A 266 2.80 11.90 16.23
N LEU A 267 2.30 12.01 15.00
CA LEU A 267 2.44 10.97 13.97
C LEU A 267 3.72 11.18 13.15
N GLN A 268 4.20 10.09 12.55
CA GLN A 268 5.42 10.13 11.72
C GLN A 268 5.20 10.95 10.43
N ASN A 269 6.28 11.55 9.90
CA ASN A 269 6.23 12.35 8.68
C ASN A 269 5.54 11.61 7.52
N MET A 270 5.92 10.36 7.25
CA MET A 270 5.28 9.52 6.23
C MET A 270 3.75 9.43 6.40
N GLN A 271 3.24 9.29 7.63
CA GLN A 271 1.80 9.20 7.88
C GLN A 271 1.09 10.53 7.62
N ARG A 272 1.71 11.64 8.05
CA ARG A 272 1.18 12.99 7.84
C ARG A 272 1.19 13.38 6.37
N GLN A 273 2.26 13.04 5.66
CA GLN A 273 2.44 13.24 4.22
C GLN A 273 1.44 12.41 3.41
N LEU A 274 1.26 11.11 3.72
CA LEU A 274 0.24 10.28 3.06
C LEU A 274 -1.18 10.79 3.29
N ALA A 275 -1.46 11.36 4.46
CA ALA A 275 -2.77 11.92 4.75
C ALA A 275 -3.02 13.20 3.95
N LEU A 276 -2.01 14.05 3.80
CA LEU A 276 -2.03 15.20 2.89
C LEU A 276 -2.20 14.75 1.44
N GLU A 277 -1.50 13.69 1.03
CA GLU A 277 -1.54 13.16 -0.33
C GLU A 277 -2.97 12.79 -0.75
N VAL A 278 -3.80 12.22 0.13
CA VAL A 278 -5.24 11.98 -0.18
C VAL A 278 -5.95 13.25 -0.69
N ILE A 279 -5.69 14.41 -0.05
CA ILE A 279 -6.32 15.69 -0.42
C ILE A 279 -5.72 16.20 -1.74
N VAL A 280 -4.40 16.11 -1.89
CA VAL A 280 -3.68 16.52 -3.10
C VAL A 280 -4.13 15.70 -4.31
N THR A 281 -4.14 14.38 -4.21
CA THR A 281 -4.61 13.47 -5.26
C THR A 281 -6.05 13.80 -5.66
N LEU A 282 -6.97 14.04 -4.71
CA LEU A 282 -8.35 14.43 -5.02
C LEU A 282 -8.45 15.78 -5.73
N SER A 283 -7.47 16.67 -5.55
CA SER A 283 -7.40 17.93 -6.29
C SER A 283 -7.08 17.72 -7.77
N GLU A 284 -6.43 16.61 -8.12
CA GLU A 284 -6.02 16.25 -9.49
C GLU A 284 -7.07 15.35 -10.15
N THR A 285 -7.52 14.31 -9.46
CA THR A 285 -8.40 13.26 -10.02
C THR A 285 -9.89 13.60 -9.90
N ALA A 286 -10.27 14.44 -8.94
CA ALA A 286 -11.65 14.79 -8.65
C ALA A 286 -11.85 16.25 -8.21
N SER A 287 -11.11 17.19 -8.83
CA SER A 287 -11.15 18.63 -8.51
C SER A 287 -12.57 19.21 -8.37
N ALA A 288 -13.50 18.82 -9.24
CA ALA A 288 -14.89 19.28 -9.19
C ALA A 288 -15.67 18.80 -7.94
N MET A 289 -15.29 17.65 -7.38
CA MET A 289 -15.80 17.19 -6.08
C MET A 289 -15.14 18.00 -4.95
N LEU A 290 -13.81 18.12 -4.96
CA LEU A 290 -13.07 18.83 -3.90
C LEU A 290 -13.43 20.31 -3.79
N ARG A 291 -13.70 21.01 -4.91
CA ARG A 291 -14.15 22.42 -4.93
C ARG A 291 -15.42 22.68 -4.12
N LYS A 292 -16.25 21.65 -3.87
CA LYS A 292 -17.47 21.77 -3.03
C LYS A 292 -17.17 21.79 -1.53
N HIS A 293 -15.93 21.47 -1.15
CA HIS A 293 -15.44 21.37 0.21
C HIS A 293 -14.33 22.40 0.47
N SER A 294 -14.53 23.64 0.01
CA SER A 294 -13.56 24.75 0.11
C SER A 294 -13.08 25.01 1.54
N ASN A 295 -13.92 24.72 2.54
CA ASN A 295 -13.60 24.87 3.96
C ASN A 295 -12.44 23.95 4.39
N ILE A 296 -12.38 22.73 3.85
CA ILE A 296 -11.28 21.80 4.13
C ILE A 296 -10.03 22.22 3.37
N VAL A 297 -10.16 22.63 2.10
CA VAL A 297 -9.03 23.16 1.31
C VAL A 297 -8.39 24.36 2.03
N SER A 298 -9.20 25.26 2.58
CA SER A 298 -8.73 26.40 3.36
C SER A 298 -7.96 26.00 4.62
N GLN A 299 -8.30 24.88 5.25
CA GLN A 299 -7.60 24.38 6.43
C GLN A 299 -6.35 23.56 6.08
N ALA A 300 -6.31 22.94 4.89
CA ALA A 300 -5.14 22.22 4.40
C ALA A 300 -3.98 23.16 4.04
N ILE A 301 -4.27 24.40 3.57
CA ILE A 301 -3.22 25.38 3.21
C ILE A 301 -2.28 25.69 4.37
N PRO A 302 -2.76 26.05 5.58
CA PRO A 302 -1.88 26.20 6.74
C PRO A 302 -1.06 24.95 7.07
N GLN A 303 -1.60 23.74 6.88
CA GLN A 303 -0.84 22.51 7.14
C GLN A 303 0.35 22.36 6.19
N MET A 304 0.14 22.61 4.89
CA MET A 304 1.22 22.61 3.90
C MET A 304 2.28 23.66 4.25
N LEU A 305 1.87 24.88 4.62
CA LEU A 305 2.78 25.95 5.04
C LEU A 305 3.54 25.60 6.34
N THR A 306 2.90 24.93 7.29
CA THR A 306 3.57 24.42 8.50
C THR A 306 4.59 23.34 8.17
N MET A 307 4.30 22.46 7.22
CA MET A 307 5.26 21.46 6.73
C MET A 307 6.44 22.14 6.00
N MET A 308 6.19 23.19 5.20
CA MET A 308 7.23 23.97 4.51
C MET A 308 8.25 24.67 5.42
N VAL A 309 7.87 24.98 6.67
CA VAL A 309 8.77 25.62 7.65
C VAL A 309 9.42 24.64 8.62
N ASP A 310 9.17 23.34 8.45
CA ASP A 310 9.83 22.26 9.18
C ASP A 310 11.22 22.01 8.58
N LEU A 311 12.11 22.99 8.80
CA LEU A 311 13.48 23.02 8.31
C LEU A 311 14.45 22.71 9.45
N GLU A 312 15.43 21.86 9.18
CA GLU A 312 16.52 21.57 10.11
C GLU A 312 17.58 22.67 10.06
N ASP A 313 18.13 23.04 11.21
CA ASP A 313 19.22 24.03 11.32
C ASP A 313 20.55 23.32 11.09
N ASP A 314 20.96 23.20 9.83
CA ASP A 314 22.25 22.63 9.44
C ASP A 314 23.34 23.72 9.43
N GLU A 315 24.24 23.65 10.41
CA GLU A 315 25.40 24.55 10.56
C GLU A 315 26.34 24.53 9.35
N ASN A 316 26.36 23.42 8.60
CA ASN A 316 27.21 23.25 7.43
C ASN A 316 26.50 23.51 6.11
N TRP A 317 25.22 23.90 6.12
CA TRP A 317 24.41 24.11 4.91
C TRP A 317 25.09 25.05 3.91
N SER A 318 25.75 26.11 4.40
CA SER A 318 26.45 27.08 3.54
C SER A 318 27.70 26.54 2.84
N ASN A 319 28.20 25.38 3.27
CA ASN A 319 29.41 24.72 2.76
C ASN A 319 29.12 23.37 2.10
N SER A 320 27.86 22.91 2.12
CA SER A 320 27.47 21.66 1.47
C SER A 320 27.24 21.90 -0.02
N ASP A 321 28.00 21.22 -0.87
CA ASP A 321 27.84 21.22 -2.33
C ASP A 321 27.00 20.00 -2.81
N GLU A 322 26.65 19.07 -1.92
CA GLU A 322 25.87 17.87 -2.21
C GLU A 322 24.48 17.97 -1.57
N LEU A 323 23.43 17.68 -2.35
CA LEU A 323 22.08 17.48 -1.82
C LEU A 323 22.04 16.13 -1.12
N GLU A 324 21.54 16.07 0.11
CA GLU A 324 21.39 14.80 0.82
C GLU A 324 20.13 14.08 0.32
N ASP A 325 20.21 12.75 0.14
CA ASP A 325 19.06 11.96 -0.34
C ASP A 325 17.84 12.08 0.60
N ASP A 326 18.07 12.34 1.90
CA ASP A 326 17.04 12.52 2.91
C ASP A 326 16.28 13.86 2.78
N ASP A 327 16.82 14.84 2.05
CA ASP A 327 16.17 16.15 1.84
C ASP A 327 14.85 16.01 1.06
N PHE A 328 14.75 15.01 0.17
CA PHE A 328 13.58 14.80 -0.69
C PHE A 328 12.35 14.27 0.05
N ASP A 329 12.55 13.56 1.16
CA ASP A 329 11.47 13.00 1.98
C ASP A 329 11.06 13.92 3.15
N SER A 330 11.67 15.11 3.23
CA SER A 330 11.37 16.11 4.26
C SER A 330 9.94 16.65 4.17
N ASN A 331 9.40 17.07 5.31
CA ASN A 331 8.11 17.77 5.33
C ASN A 331 8.15 19.06 4.50
N ALA A 332 9.30 19.73 4.44
CA ALA A 332 9.44 20.97 3.70
C ALA A 332 9.17 20.78 2.20
N VAL A 333 9.85 19.80 1.60
CA VAL A 333 9.69 19.45 0.18
C VAL A 333 8.28 18.89 -0.09
N ALA A 334 7.77 18.02 0.78
CA ALA A 334 6.43 17.47 0.64
C ALA A 334 5.34 18.56 0.70
N GLY A 335 5.47 19.52 1.61
CA GLY A 335 4.55 20.65 1.77
C GLY A 335 4.56 21.60 0.56
N GLU A 336 5.74 21.90 0.03
CA GLU A 336 5.89 22.71 -1.18
C GLU A 336 5.24 22.04 -2.40
N SER A 337 5.59 20.77 -2.64
CA SER A 337 5.07 19.98 -3.77
C SER A 337 3.55 19.83 -3.70
N ALA A 338 3.01 19.55 -2.51
CA ALA A 338 1.57 19.46 -2.28
C ALA A 338 0.85 20.77 -2.59
N LEU A 339 1.44 21.92 -2.21
CA LEU A 339 0.84 23.22 -2.45
C LEU A 339 0.79 23.55 -3.94
N ASP A 340 1.87 23.29 -4.67
CA ASP A 340 1.91 23.49 -6.13
C ASP A 340 0.85 22.62 -6.84
N ARG A 341 0.79 21.32 -6.50
CA ARG A 341 -0.18 20.38 -7.07
C ARG A 341 -1.62 20.79 -6.78
N ILE A 342 -1.95 21.21 -5.56
CA ILE A 342 -3.29 21.72 -5.22
C ILE A 342 -3.62 23.01 -5.97
N ALA A 343 -2.65 23.94 -6.09
CA ALA A 343 -2.84 25.17 -6.85
C ALA A 343 -3.13 24.89 -8.33
N CYS A 344 -2.43 23.93 -8.93
CA CYS A 344 -2.66 23.46 -10.30
C CYS A 344 -4.02 22.76 -10.45
N GLY A 345 -4.36 21.82 -9.57
CA GLY A 345 -5.60 21.03 -9.64
C GLY A 345 -6.88 21.84 -9.41
N LEU A 346 -6.87 22.74 -8.42
CA LEU A 346 -8.04 23.56 -8.08
C LEU A 346 -8.11 24.86 -8.86
N GLY A 347 -6.96 25.40 -9.26
CA GLY A 347 -6.80 26.65 -9.99
C GLY A 347 -6.63 27.89 -9.09
N GLY A 348 -5.86 28.86 -9.58
CA GLY A 348 -5.49 30.08 -8.83
C GLY A 348 -6.68 30.92 -8.34
N LYS A 349 -7.84 30.89 -9.02
CA LYS A 349 -9.05 31.60 -8.56
C LYS A 349 -9.56 31.09 -7.20
N VAL A 350 -9.33 29.81 -6.89
CA VAL A 350 -9.73 29.19 -5.62
C VAL A 350 -8.62 29.32 -4.58
N VAL A 351 -7.37 29.02 -4.97
CA VAL A 351 -6.26 28.91 -4.01
C VAL A 351 -5.65 30.25 -3.62
N LEU A 352 -5.50 31.19 -4.58
CA LEU A 352 -4.83 32.48 -4.31
C LEU A 352 -5.51 33.29 -3.18
N PRO A 353 -6.85 33.41 -3.11
CA PRO A 353 -7.50 34.10 -2.00
C PRO A 353 -7.25 33.46 -0.64
N LEU A 354 -7.09 32.13 -0.60
CA LEU A 354 -6.91 31.37 0.63
C LEU A 354 -5.48 31.47 1.16
N ILE A 355 -4.47 31.51 0.28
CA ILE A 355 -3.06 31.50 0.69
C ILE A 355 -2.45 32.89 0.88
N LYS A 356 -2.98 33.90 0.19
CA LYS A 356 -2.38 35.25 0.14
C LYS A 356 -2.14 35.85 1.53
N GLU A 357 -3.12 35.75 2.44
CA GLU A 357 -2.99 36.33 3.78
C GLU A 357 -1.94 35.58 4.62
N HIS A 358 -1.86 34.25 4.49
CA HIS A 358 -0.87 33.44 5.20
C HIS A 358 0.55 33.78 4.75
N ILE A 359 0.81 33.87 3.43
CA ILE A 359 2.14 34.25 2.92
C ILE A 359 2.53 35.64 3.42
N MET A 360 1.62 36.62 3.36
CA MET A 360 1.90 37.98 3.83
C MET A 360 2.25 38.01 5.32
N GLN A 361 1.58 37.21 6.15
CA GLN A 361 1.91 37.08 7.58
C GLN A 361 3.27 36.41 7.79
N MET A 362 3.58 35.33 7.06
CA MET A 362 4.86 34.63 7.17
C MET A 362 6.04 35.52 6.77
N LEU A 363 5.90 36.30 5.68
CA LEU A 363 6.92 37.27 5.25
C LEU A 363 7.13 38.39 6.29
N GLN A 364 6.07 38.79 7.01
CA GLN A 364 6.15 39.78 8.07
C GLN A 364 6.68 39.22 9.39
N ASN A 365 6.60 37.90 9.62
CA ASN A 365 7.05 37.25 10.85
C ASN A 365 8.57 37.41 11.09
N GLN A 366 9.34 37.73 10.03
CA GLN A 366 10.74 38.13 10.13
C GLN A 366 10.99 39.48 10.83
N LEU A 367 9.96 40.26 11.20
CA LEU A 367 10.14 41.60 11.78
C LEU A 367 10.01 41.67 13.32
N VAL A 368 9.62 40.59 14.02
CA VAL A 368 9.29 40.66 15.46
C VAL A 368 10.06 39.67 16.36
N GLY A 369 10.76 38.68 15.80
CA GLY A 369 11.64 37.78 16.55
C GLY A 369 13.09 38.26 16.55
N GLY A 370 13.49 38.99 17.59
CA GLY A 370 14.86 39.51 17.71
C GLY A 370 15.90 38.42 18.01
N VAL A 371 16.58 37.92 16.98
CA VAL A 371 18.02 37.61 16.99
C VAL A 371 18.55 37.92 15.59
N GLY A 372 19.61 38.72 15.52
CA GLY A 372 20.06 39.41 14.31
C GLY A 372 20.42 38.49 13.15
N VAL A 373 19.70 38.62 12.05
CA VAL A 373 20.22 38.31 10.71
C VAL A 373 20.79 39.59 10.11
N ARG A 374 22.07 39.52 9.74
CA ARG A 374 22.85 40.62 9.15
C ARG A 374 22.13 41.16 7.92
N LYS A 375 22.11 42.49 7.81
CA LYS A 375 21.83 43.23 6.58
C LYS A 375 22.62 42.61 5.42
N GLY A 376 21.91 41.98 4.48
CA GLY A 376 22.49 41.43 3.26
C GLY A 376 21.52 41.35 2.08
N ILE A 377 20.22 41.54 2.27
CA ILE A 377 19.27 41.54 1.16
C ILE A 377 19.04 42.98 0.73
N ASN A 378 19.78 43.39 -0.30
CA ASN A 378 19.54 44.63 -1.01
C ASN A 378 18.14 44.56 -1.65
N VAL A 379 17.24 45.42 -1.19
CA VAL A 379 15.87 45.55 -1.66
C VAL A 379 15.89 46.16 -3.07
N GLN A 380 16.20 45.35 -4.08
CA GLN A 380 16.05 45.79 -5.47
C GLN A 380 15.80 44.68 -6.52
N ASN A 381 15.69 43.40 -6.14
CA ASN A 381 15.13 42.37 -7.04
C ASN A 381 14.73 41.11 -6.25
N PRO A 382 13.43 40.84 -6.00
CA PRO A 382 13.02 39.65 -5.25
C PRO A 382 12.80 38.40 -6.13
N TRP A 383 13.00 38.48 -7.45
CA TRP A 383 12.78 37.35 -8.36
C TRP A 383 14.04 37.08 -9.15
N GLY A 384 14.89 36.22 -8.61
CA GLY A 384 16.23 35.99 -9.14
C GLY A 384 16.71 34.56 -9.06
N VAL A 385 15.86 33.55 -8.83
CA VAL A 385 16.09 32.15 -9.23
C VAL A 385 14.72 31.47 -9.39
N GLY A 386 14.39 31.06 -10.62
CA GLY A 386 13.67 29.80 -10.83
C GLY A 386 12.16 29.68 -10.68
N LEU A 387 11.34 30.74 -10.66
CA LEU A 387 9.92 30.56 -11.02
C LEU A 387 9.81 30.50 -12.55
N ALA A 388 9.66 29.28 -13.08
CA ALA A 388 9.09 29.08 -14.39
C ALA A 388 7.68 29.68 -14.37
N VAL A 389 7.55 30.83 -15.00
CA VAL A 389 6.30 31.55 -15.23
C VAL A 389 5.34 30.61 -15.97
N VAL A 390 4.36 30.05 -15.24
CA VAL A 390 3.14 29.53 -15.84
C VAL A 390 2.37 30.75 -16.33
N GLY A 391 2.58 31.09 -17.61
CA GLY A 391 1.85 32.15 -18.29
C GLY A 391 0.38 31.79 -18.38
N PHE A 392 -0.44 32.41 -17.53
CA PHE A 392 -1.87 32.55 -17.79
C PHE A 392 -2.03 33.65 -18.85
N ASN A 393 -2.25 33.25 -20.10
CA ASN A 393 -2.82 34.14 -21.10
C ASN A 393 -4.34 34.23 -20.87
N ASP A 394 -4.85 35.46 -21.01
CA ASP A 394 -6.23 35.91 -20.85
C ASP A 394 -7.30 35.09 -21.59
#